data_AF-A0A9D5ZSD8-F1
#
_entry.id   AF-A0A9D5ZSD8-F1
#
_cell.length_a   1.000
_cell.length_b   1.000
_cell.length_c   1.000
_cell.angle_alpha   90.00
_cell.angle_beta   90.00
_cell.angle_gamma   90.00
#
_symmetry.space_group_name_H-M   'P 1'
#
loop_
_entity.id
_entity.type
_entity.pdbx_description
1 polymer ?
#
loop_
_entity_poly.entity_id
_entity_poly.type
_entity_poly.pdbx_seq_one_letter_code
_entity_poly.pdbx_strand_id
1 'polypeptide(L)'
;MRRFYKLEGIRFISISLFTVIVLFTTSIPAKAVDVQKDNWVEAISTAFPVIFCQDDQYFRQCFNVTQSECEKVVLSATKVCSEKNIDKIPNILHQPDDGRYWGSYIGKCVASTFDLVYNNKFTNSSKCQDMVNEK
;
A
#
# COMPACT_ATOMS: atom_id res chain seq x y z
N MET A 1 24.00 62.18 4.17
CA MET A 1 22.83 63.05 4.46
C MET A 1 21.70 62.14 4.94
N ARG A 2 21.14 62.44 6.12
CA ARG A 2 20.20 61.60 6.89
C ARG A 2 18.84 61.48 6.17
N ARG A 3 18.19 60.33 6.28
CA ARG A 3 16.85 60.24 6.90
C ARG A 3 16.50 58.80 7.27
N PHE A 4 16.52 58.59 8.59
CA PHE A 4 15.80 57.53 9.27
C PHE A 4 14.29 57.77 9.10
N TYR A 5 13.52 56.70 8.90
CA TYR A 5 12.14 56.64 9.35
C TYR A 5 12.00 55.42 10.27
N LYS A 6 11.50 55.70 11.47
CA LYS A 6 11.40 54.84 12.63
C LYS A 6 9.93 54.80 13.04
N LEU A 7 9.44 53.58 13.25
CA LEU A 7 8.34 53.13 14.12
C LEU A 7 6.87 53.36 13.77
N GLU A 8 6.08 52.51 14.44
CA GLU A 8 4.63 52.42 14.62
C GLU A 8 3.90 51.54 13.58
N GLY A 9 3.17 50.48 13.92
CA GLY A 9 2.71 49.97 15.19
C GLY A 9 1.54 49.00 14.92
N ILE A 10 1.59 47.81 15.52
CA ILE A 10 0.45 47.02 16.02
C ILE A 10 -0.79 46.95 15.12
N ARG A 11 -0.92 45.85 14.33
CA ARG A 11 -2.21 45.13 14.11
C ARG A 11 -1.93 43.69 13.65
N PHE A 12 -1.38 42.85 14.52
CA PHE A 12 -1.18 41.40 14.25
C PHE A 12 -2.04 40.48 15.13
N ILE A 13 -3.05 41.02 15.81
CA ILE A 13 -3.91 40.23 16.72
C ILE A 13 -5.38 40.45 16.32
N SER A 14 -5.78 39.98 15.13
CA SER A 14 -7.22 39.79 14.79
C SER A 14 -7.46 38.95 13.52
N ILE A 15 -6.55 38.03 13.18
CA ILE A 15 -6.77 37.03 12.10
C ILE A 15 -6.64 35.61 12.70
N SER A 16 -6.78 35.47 14.02
CA SER A 16 -6.54 34.20 14.74
C SER A 16 -7.80 33.41 15.10
N LEU A 17 -8.96 33.66 14.49
CA LEU A 17 -10.17 32.88 14.82
C LEU A 17 -11.07 32.43 13.67
N PHE A 18 -10.85 32.84 12.41
CA PHE A 18 -11.76 32.49 11.31
C PHE A 18 -11.23 31.45 10.30
N THR A 19 -9.96 31.05 10.37
CA THR A 19 -9.36 30.09 9.43
C THR A 19 -9.22 28.66 9.98
N VAL A 20 -9.91 28.34 11.09
CA VAL A 20 -9.86 27.03 11.76
C VAL A 20 -11.13 26.18 11.53
N ILE A 21 -12.17 26.72 10.87
CA ILE A 21 -13.50 26.09 10.74
C ILE A 21 -13.79 25.58 9.31
N VAL A 22 -12.78 25.14 8.55
CA VAL A 22 -13.00 24.50 7.22
C VAL A 22 -12.25 23.17 7.07
N LEU A 23 -11.86 22.54 8.18
CA LEU A 23 -11.24 21.21 8.19
C LEU A 23 -12.09 20.16 8.92
N PHE A 24 -13.38 20.43 9.15
CA PHE A 24 -14.35 19.42 9.59
C PHE A 24 -15.01 18.75 8.38
N THR A 25 -14.31 17.75 7.87
CA THR A 25 -14.81 16.38 7.64
C THR A 25 -16.17 16.22 6.93
N THR A 26 -16.16 16.28 5.60
CA THR A 26 -17.07 15.42 4.82
C THR A 26 -16.30 14.15 4.46
N SER A 27 -16.38 13.12 5.31
CA SER A 27 -15.96 11.76 4.93
C SER A 27 -16.94 11.26 3.87
N ILE A 28 -16.58 11.42 2.59
CA ILE A 28 -17.36 10.84 1.49
C ILE A 28 -17.20 9.31 1.61
N PRO A 29 -18.28 8.55 1.87
CA PRO A 29 -18.18 7.11 1.91
C PRO A 29 -17.76 6.62 0.51
N ALA A 30 -16.72 5.78 0.46
CA ALA A 30 -16.33 5.11 -0.76
C ALA A 30 -17.54 4.34 -1.28
N LYS A 31 -18.05 4.73 -2.45
CA LYS A 31 -19.16 4.03 -3.10
C LYS A 31 -18.68 2.63 -3.45
N ALA A 32 -19.55 1.64 -3.24
CA ALA A 32 -19.35 0.32 -3.82
C ALA A 32 -19.22 0.48 -5.35
N VAL A 33 -18.18 -0.10 -5.92
CA VAL A 33 -17.90 -0.06 -7.36
C VAL A 33 -17.72 -1.49 -7.84
N ASP A 34 -18.41 -1.83 -8.92
CA ASP A 34 -18.26 -3.11 -9.58
C ASP A 34 -17.07 -3.06 -10.54
N VAL A 35 -16.20 -4.06 -10.45
CA VAL A 35 -14.99 -4.15 -11.29
C VAL A 35 -14.98 -5.48 -12.02
N GLN A 36 -14.75 -5.46 -13.33
CA GLN A 36 -14.59 -6.68 -14.11
C GLN A 36 -13.35 -7.46 -13.66
N LYS A 37 -13.44 -8.79 -13.65
CA LYS A 37 -12.36 -9.70 -13.25
C LYS A 37 -11.02 -9.35 -13.89
N ASP A 38 -11.00 -9.20 -15.21
CA ASP A 38 -9.75 -8.99 -15.96
C ASP A 38 -9.08 -7.67 -15.54
N ASN A 39 -9.87 -6.60 -15.40
CA ASN A 39 -9.39 -5.30 -14.91
C ASN A 39 -8.85 -5.41 -13.48
N TRP A 40 -9.51 -6.18 -12.62
CA TRP A 40 -9.05 -6.38 -11.25
C TRP A 40 -7.73 -7.17 -11.20
N VAL A 41 -7.62 -8.24 -11.99
CA VAL A 41 -6.40 -9.07 -12.09
C VAL A 41 -5.23 -8.25 -12.64
N GLU A 42 -5.46 -7.43 -13.66
CA GLU A 42 -4.46 -6.51 -14.20
C GLU A 42 -4.00 -5.49 -13.14
N ALA A 43 -4.96 -4.91 -12.40
CA ALA A 43 -4.68 -3.95 -11.35
C ALA A 43 -3.81 -4.55 -10.23
N ILE A 44 -4.15 -5.74 -9.71
CA ILE A 44 -3.33 -6.38 -8.66
C ILE A 44 -1.96 -6.81 -9.17
N SER A 45 -1.86 -7.24 -10.43
CA SER A 45 -0.58 -7.63 -11.05
C SER A 45 0.38 -6.45 -11.17
N THR A 46 -0.15 -5.23 -11.25
CA THR A 46 0.61 -3.99 -11.28
C THR A 46 0.89 -3.46 -9.87
N ALA A 47 -0.09 -3.52 -8.98
CA ALA A 47 -0.02 -2.92 -7.65
C ALA A 47 0.84 -3.73 -6.67
N PHE A 48 0.72 -5.07 -6.68
CA PHE A 48 1.37 -5.93 -5.68
C PHE A 48 2.90 -5.81 -5.68
N PRO A 49 3.61 -5.81 -6.81
CA PRO A 49 5.07 -5.63 -6.83
C PRO A 49 5.48 -4.35 -6.10
N VAL A 50 4.83 -3.23 -6.42
CA VAL A 50 5.18 -1.94 -5.83
C VAL A 50 4.83 -1.91 -4.35
N ILE A 51 3.62 -2.33 -3.97
CA ILE A 51 3.13 -2.23 -2.59
C ILE A 51 3.90 -3.16 -1.67
N PHE A 52 4.07 -4.43 -2.04
CA PHE A 52 4.71 -5.41 -1.15
C PHE A 52 6.22 -5.25 -1.06
N CYS A 53 6.85 -4.58 -2.03
CA CYS A 53 8.29 -4.38 -2.05
C CYS A 53 8.72 -2.98 -1.60
N GLN A 54 7.82 -2.19 -0.99
CA GLN A 54 8.27 -0.99 -0.25
C GLN A 54 9.26 -1.39 0.85
N ASP A 55 10.14 -0.46 1.21
CA ASP A 55 11.25 -0.72 2.12
C ASP A 55 10.79 -1.17 3.51
N ASP A 56 9.68 -0.64 4.01
CA ASP A 56 9.08 -0.95 5.31
C ASP A 56 8.23 -2.24 5.35
N GLN A 57 8.10 -2.93 4.22
CA GLN A 57 7.27 -4.13 4.10
C GLN A 57 8.03 -5.40 4.40
N TYR A 58 7.30 -6.44 4.79
CA TYR A 58 7.85 -7.73 5.17
C TYR A 58 8.90 -8.28 4.18
N PHE A 59 8.64 -8.19 2.86
CA PHE A 59 9.57 -8.73 1.86
C PHE A 59 10.92 -8.00 1.79
N ARG A 60 10.98 -6.70 2.13
CA ARG A 60 12.22 -5.92 2.16
C ARG A 60 12.82 -5.78 3.56
N GLN A 61 12.02 -5.94 4.61
CA GLN A 61 12.46 -5.91 5.99
C GLN A 61 13.06 -7.25 6.44
N CYS A 62 12.55 -8.37 5.93
CA CYS A 62 12.89 -9.70 6.42
C CYS A 62 13.71 -10.54 5.45
N PHE A 63 13.97 -10.04 4.24
CA PHE A 63 14.85 -10.70 3.28
C PHE A 63 15.91 -9.73 2.78
N ASN A 64 17.14 -10.22 2.63
CA ASN A 64 18.23 -9.45 2.06
C ASN A 64 18.11 -9.37 0.52
N VAL A 65 17.17 -8.55 0.05
CA VAL A 65 16.89 -8.35 -1.39
C VAL A 65 16.79 -6.87 -1.72
N THR A 66 17.15 -6.54 -2.95
CA THR A 66 16.93 -5.21 -3.54
C THR A 66 15.46 -5.01 -3.93
N GLN A 67 15.08 -3.76 -4.22
CA GLN A 67 13.74 -3.42 -4.76
C GLN A 67 13.43 -4.25 -6.00
N SER A 68 14.34 -4.23 -6.97
CA SER A 68 14.14 -4.88 -8.27
C SER A 68 14.06 -6.41 -8.15
N GLU A 69 14.88 -7.02 -7.29
CA GLU A 69 14.79 -8.45 -6.99
C GLU A 69 13.43 -8.81 -6.38
N CYS A 70 12.97 -8.02 -5.40
CA CYS A 70 11.69 -8.24 -4.76
C CYS A 70 10.53 -8.12 -5.78
N GLU A 71 10.46 -6.99 -6.51
CA GLU A 71 9.39 -6.72 -7.46
C GLU A 71 9.31 -7.77 -8.56
N LYS A 72 10.46 -8.23 -9.06
CA LYS A 72 10.52 -9.28 -10.08
C LYS A 72 9.86 -10.57 -9.60
N VAL A 73 10.17 -11.01 -8.38
CA VAL A 73 9.59 -12.23 -7.81
C VAL A 73 8.12 -12.04 -7.47
N VAL A 74 7.74 -10.91 -6.84
CA VAL A 74 6.35 -10.61 -6.53
C VAL A 74 5.49 -10.52 -7.79
N LEU A 75 5.98 -9.90 -8.87
CA LEU A 75 5.28 -9.85 -10.16
C LEU A 75 5.05 -11.26 -10.72
N SER A 76 6.10 -12.08 -10.76
CA SER A 76 6.00 -13.46 -11.26
C SER A 76 5.04 -14.29 -10.42
N ALA A 77 5.14 -14.19 -9.09
CA ALA A 77 4.28 -14.92 -8.16
C ALA A 77 2.82 -14.44 -8.26
N THR A 78 2.57 -13.14 -8.42
CA THR A 78 1.22 -12.59 -8.54
C THR A 78 0.52 -13.12 -9.78
N LYS A 79 1.21 -13.19 -10.93
CA LYS A 79 0.68 -13.80 -12.15
C LYS A 79 0.28 -15.25 -11.93
N VAL A 80 1.21 -16.07 -11.43
CA VAL A 80 0.97 -17.49 -11.18
C VAL A 80 -0.16 -17.72 -10.17
N CYS A 81 -0.20 -16.94 -9.08
CA CYS A 81 -1.23 -17.05 -8.06
C CYS A 81 -2.61 -16.63 -8.60
N SER A 82 -2.66 -15.60 -9.44
CA SER A 82 -3.92 -15.15 -10.07
C SER A 82 -4.42 -16.17 -11.08
N GLU A 83 -3.55 -16.66 -11.98
CA GLU A 83 -3.88 -17.69 -12.98
C GLU A 83 -4.42 -18.97 -12.32
N LYS A 84 -3.78 -19.45 -11.24
CA LYS A 84 -4.24 -20.63 -10.50
C LYS A 84 -5.63 -20.49 -9.88
N ASN A 85 -6.14 -19.27 -9.73
CA ASN A 85 -7.42 -19.00 -9.07
C ASN A 85 -8.41 -18.26 -9.97
N ILE A 86 -8.09 -18.07 -11.26
CA ILE A 86 -8.89 -17.26 -12.18
C ILE A 86 -10.34 -17.75 -12.32
N ASP A 87 -10.54 -19.07 -12.27
CA ASP A 87 -11.86 -19.71 -12.36
C ASP A 87 -12.70 -19.54 -11.09
N LYS A 88 -12.06 -19.23 -9.95
CA LYS A 88 -12.75 -19.03 -8.66
C LYS A 88 -13.12 -17.58 -8.42
N ILE A 89 -12.37 -16.65 -9.00
CA ILE A 89 -12.66 -15.21 -8.91
C ILE A 89 -13.99 -14.97 -9.67
N PRO A 90 -14.94 -14.20 -9.13
CA PRO A 90 -16.18 -13.88 -9.85
C PRO A 90 -15.89 -12.99 -11.06
N ASN A 91 -16.75 -13.04 -12.08
CA ASN A 91 -16.59 -12.19 -13.27
C ASN A 91 -16.72 -10.69 -12.96
N ILE A 92 -17.50 -10.36 -11.93
CA ILE A 92 -17.67 -9.00 -11.41
C ILE A 92 -17.32 -9.05 -9.92
N LEU A 93 -16.42 -8.18 -9.48
CA LEU A 93 -16.04 -7.99 -8.08
C LEU A 93 -16.73 -6.76 -7.52
N HIS A 94 -17.48 -6.94 -6.45
CA HIS A 94 -18.14 -5.87 -5.70
C HIS A 94 -17.15 -5.29 -4.70
N GLN A 95 -16.63 -4.11 -5.00
CA GLN A 95 -15.68 -3.44 -4.14
C GLN A 95 -16.38 -2.78 -2.95
N PRO A 96 -15.71 -2.69 -1.78
CA PRO A 96 -14.33 -3.14 -1.52
C PRO A 96 -14.21 -4.58 -1.00
N ASP A 97 -15.32 -5.28 -0.76
CA ASP A 97 -15.32 -6.58 -0.07
C ASP A 97 -14.63 -7.68 -0.89
N ASP A 98 -15.00 -7.83 -2.15
CA ASP A 98 -14.41 -8.86 -3.02
C ASP A 98 -12.92 -8.56 -3.27
N GLY A 99 -12.55 -7.29 -3.43
CA GLY A 99 -11.15 -6.88 -3.58
C GLY A 99 -10.31 -7.18 -2.34
N ARG A 100 -10.85 -6.96 -1.13
CA ARG A 100 -10.17 -7.34 0.12
C ARG A 100 -10.01 -8.84 0.25
N TYR A 101 -11.06 -9.61 -0.03
CA TYR A 101 -11.03 -11.06 0.07
C TYR A 101 -10.03 -11.66 -0.91
N TRP A 102 -10.20 -11.39 -2.21
CA TRP A 102 -9.33 -11.95 -3.24
C TRP A 102 -7.93 -11.38 -3.20
N GLY A 103 -7.76 -10.10 -2.86
CA GLY A 103 -6.46 -9.48 -2.66
C GLY A 103 -5.67 -10.16 -1.53
N SER A 104 -6.32 -10.43 -0.40
CA SER A 104 -5.69 -11.17 0.71
C SER A 104 -5.38 -12.62 0.31
N TYR A 105 -6.28 -13.28 -0.40
CA TYR A 105 -6.10 -14.67 -0.83
C TYR A 105 -4.90 -14.81 -1.78
N ILE A 106 -4.82 -13.97 -2.81
CA ILE A 106 -3.67 -13.93 -3.74
C ILE A 106 -2.41 -13.48 -3.00
N GLY A 107 -2.50 -12.48 -2.11
CA GLY A 107 -1.37 -11.98 -1.32
C GLY A 107 -0.70 -13.06 -0.48
N LYS A 108 -1.47 -13.92 0.19
CA LYS A 108 -0.95 -15.08 0.93
C LYS A 108 -0.19 -16.05 0.02
N CYS A 109 -0.74 -16.37 -1.16
CA CYS A 109 -0.07 -17.23 -2.15
C CYS A 109 1.26 -16.62 -2.63
N VAL A 110 1.28 -15.30 -2.87
CA VAL A 110 2.48 -14.56 -3.25
C VAL A 110 3.53 -14.63 -2.13
N ALA A 111 3.13 -14.39 -0.88
CA ALA A 111 4.02 -14.46 0.27
C ALA A 111 4.65 -15.85 0.44
N SER A 112 3.86 -16.93 0.33
CA SER A 112 4.39 -18.29 0.41
C SER A 112 5.37 -18.59 -0.74
N THR A 113 5.08 -18.12 -1.95
CA THR A 113 5.98 -18.30 -3.10
C THR A 113 7.28 -17.53 -2.91
N PHE A 114 7.21 -16.30 -2.40
CA PHE A 114 8.36 -15.47 -2.11
C PHE A 114 9.27 -16.11 -1.06
N ASP A 115 8.69 -16.60 0.04
CA ASP A 115 9.41 -17.28 1.11
C ASP A 115 10.17 -18.50 0.57
N LEU A 116 9.57 -19.28 -0.34
CA LEU A 116 10.23 -20.42 -0.96
C LEU A 116 11.42 -20.02 -1.84
N VAL A 117 11.29 -18.93 -2.60
CA VAL A 117 12.34 -18.45 -3.51
C VAL A 117 13.53 -17.86 -2.75
N TYR A 118 13.27 -17.14 -1.65
CA TYR A 118 14.29 -16.41 -0.89
C TYR A 118 14.53 -16.94 0.53
N ASN A 119 14.18 -18.20 0.82
CA ASN A 119 14.36 -18.79 2.16
C ASN A 119 15.78 -18.62 2.73
N ASN A 120 16.80 -18.71 1.87
CA ASN A 120 18.21 -18.60 2.21
C ASN A 120 18.68 -17.16 2.42
N LYS A 121 17.85 -16.18 2.06
CA LYS A 121 18.07 -14.75 2.27
C LYS A 121 17.24 -14.20 3.44
N PHE A 122 16.50 -15.05 4.15
CA PHE A 122 15.69 -14.63 5.30
C PHE A 122 16.55 -14.19 6.48
N THR A 123 16.19 -13.07 7.10
CA THR A 123 16.86 -12.53 8.28
C THR A 123 16.16 -13.03 9.54
N ASN A 124 16.87 -13.84 10.33
CA ASN A 124 16.35 -14.40 11.57
C ASN A 124 16.44 -13.37 12.72
N SER A 125 15.49 -12.43 12.75
CA SER A 125 15.32 -11.44 13.83
C SER A 125 13.97 -11.63 14.52
N SER A 126 13.82 -11.17 15.76
CA SER A 126 12.54 -11.23 16.49
C SER A 126 11.42 -10.55 15.70
N LYS A 127 11.67 -9.34 15.17
CA LYS A 127 10.75 -8.60 14.30
C LYS A 127 10.23 -9.46 13.13
N CYS A 128 11.11 -10.21 12.49
CA CYS A 128 10.74 -11.02 11.33
C CYS A 128 10.04 -12.33 11.70
N GLN A 129 10.32 -12.88 12.88
CA GLN A 129 9.56 -14.01 13.41
C GLN A 129 8.12 -13.58 13.75
N ASP A 130 7.95 -12.40 14.34
CA ASP A 130 6.63 -11.86 14.68
C ASP A 130 5.78 -11.63 13.42
N MET A 131 6.37 -11.00 12.39
CA MET A 131 5.69 -10.74 11.11
C MET A 131 5.32 -12.01 10.33
N VAL A 132 6.01 -13.14 10.54
CA VAL A 132 5.63 -14.43 9.94
C VAL A 132 4.32 -14.94 10.56
N ASN A 133 4.10 -14.71 11.85
CA ASN A 133 2.91 -15.17 12.57
C ASN A 133 1.65 -14.33 12.25
N GLU A 134 1.83 -13.17 11.60
CA GLU A 134 0.76 -12.25 11.21
C GLU A 134 0.28 -12.42 9.75
N LYS A 135 0.92 -13.31 8.96
CA LYS A 135 0.55 -13.59 7.56
C LYS A 135 -0.73 -14.39 7.39
#